data_AF-A0A2C9KFI0-F1
#
_entry.id   AF-A0A2C9KFI0-F1
#
_cell.length_a   1.000
_cell.length_b   1.000
_cell.length_c   1.000
_cell.angle_alpha   90.00
_cell.angle_beta   90.00
_cell.angle_gamma   90.00
#
_symmetry.space_group_name_H-M   'P 1'
#
loop_
_entity.id
_entity.type
_entity.pdbx_description
1 polymer ?
#
loop_
_entity_poly.entity_id
_entity_poly.type
_entity_poly.pdbx_seq_one_letter_code
_entity_poly.pdbx_strand_id
1 'polypeptide(L)'
;MTSKKFEIAKRIQGTEKNVWVDISKLAVQQKSVNLGQGFPDFMAPEHVVQCLKDAVCSDTPGVHQYTRSFGHPRLVNALAQLYEPIFGRQIDPMTEILISIGGYGSLFSIIQGLVNPGDEVIIV
;
A
#
# COMPACT_ATOMS: atom_id res chain seq x y z
N MET A 1 -26.10 -26.81 -19.46
CA MET A 1 -24.84 -26.16 -19.86
C MET A 1 -24.75 -24.83 -19.13
N THR A 2 -24.04 -24.80 -18.00
CA THR A 2 -23.74 -23.54 -17.31
C THR A 2 -22.87 -22.70 -18.23
N SER A 3 -23.36 -21.51 -18.59
CA SER A 3 -22.71 -20.62 -19.53
C SER A 3 -21.32 -20.23 -19.04
N LYS A 4 -20.27 -20.50 -19.82
CA LYS A 4 -18.87 -20.06 -19.60
C LYS A 4 -18.67 -18.53 -19.59
N LYS A 5 -19.75 -17.76 -19.61
CA LYS A 5 -19.74 -16.30 -19.79
C LYS A 5 -19.09 -15.54 -18.63
N PHE A 6 -19.03 -16.13 -17.43
CA PHE A 6 -18.49 -15.48 -16.22
C PHE A 6 -17.42 -16.35 -15.54
N GLU A 7 -16.42 -16.77 -16.30
CA GLU A 7 -15.21 -17.38 -15.74
C GLU A 7 -14.20 -16.30 -15.33
N ILE A 8 -13.41 -16.58 -14.28
CA ILE A 8 -12.34 -15.68 -13.84
C ILE A 8 -11.24 -15.57 -14.90
N ALA A 9 -10.58 -14.41 -14.97
CA ALA A 9 -9.51 -14.18 -15.93
C ALA A 9 -8.37 -15.19 -15.75
N LYS A 10 -7.78 -15.66 -16.85
CA LYS A 10 -6.71 -16.68 -16.83
C LYS A 10 -5.57 -16.38 -15.86
N ARG A 11 -5.13 -15.12 -15.78
CA ARG A 11 -4.03 -14.66 -14.90
C ARG A 11 -4.30 -14.77 -13.39
N ILE A 12 -5.55 -14.99 -13.00
CA ILE A 12 -5.94 -15.19 -11.58
C ILE A 12 -6.52 -16.60 -11.34
N GLN A 13 -6.51 -17.47 -12.34
CA GLN A 13 -6.91 -18.87 -12.13
C GLN A 13 -5.94 -19.54 -11.14
N GLY A 14 -6.49 -20.36 -10.24
CA GLY A 14 -5.72 -21.00 -9.17
C GLY A 14 -5.38 -20.08 -7.98
N THR A 15 -5.82 -18.82 -7.99
CA THR A 15 -5.71 -17.96 -6.80
C THR A 15 -6.78 -18.37 -5.80
N GLU A 16 -6.35 -18.85 -4.64
CA GLU A 16 -7.25 -19.27 -3.57
C GLU A 16 -7.42 -18.17 -2.50
N LYS A 17 -8.26 -18.47 -1.52
CA LYS A 17 -8.51 -17.59 -0.38
C LYS A 17 -7.23 -17.41 0.44
N ASN A 18 -6.96 -16.18 0.85
CA ASN A 18 -5.78 -15.85 1.65
C ASN A 18 -5.94 -16.34 3.11
N VAL A 19 -4.88 -16.96 3.64
CA VAL A 19 -4.74 -17.45 5.02
C VAL A 19 -5.13 -16.41 6.10
N TRP A 20 -4.90 -15.12 5.85
CA TRP A 20 -5.24 -14.04 6.80
C TRP A 20 -6.72 -13.99 7.13
N VAL A 21 -7.59 -14.37 6.19
CA VAL A 21 -9.05 -14.37 6.41
C VAL A 21 -9.43 -15.44 7.44
N ASP A 22 -8.80 -16.62 7.35
CA ASP A 22 -9.12 -17.75 8.22
C ASP A 22 -8.50 -17.55 9.62
N ILE A 23 -7.24 -17.13 9.69
CA ILE A 23 -6.56 -16.85 10.97
C ILE A 23 -7.25 -15.73 11.74
N SER A 24 -7.61 -14.63 11.07
CA SER A 24 -8.28 -13.50 11.74
C SER A 24 -9.65 -13.91 12.28
N LYS A 25 -10.42 -14.69 11.50
CA LYS A 25 -11.71 -15.22 11.93
C LYS A 25 -11.56 -16.13 13.15
N LEU A 26 -10.57 -17.02 13.13
CA LEU A 26 -10.32 -17.95 14.23
C LEU A 26 -9.92 -17.22 15.51
N ALA A 27 -9.04 -16.21 15.42
CA ALA A 27 -8.60 -15.42 16.57
C ALA A 27 -9.77 -14.74 17.30
N VAL A 28 -10.72 -14.18 16.54
CA VAL A 28 -11.95 -13.58 17.09
C VAL A 28 -12.85 -14.64 17.73
N GLN A 29 -13.06 -15.78 17.07
CA GLN A 29 -13.90 -16.85 17.58
C GLN A 29 -13.38 -17.43 18.90
N GLN A 30 -12.06 -17.58 19.01
CA GLN A 30 -11.41 -18.13 20.20
C GLN A 30 -11.12 -17.08 21.28
N LYS A 31 -11.36 -15.78 21.00
CA LYS A 31 -11.00 -14.66 21.88
C LYS A 31 -9.54 -14.74 22.36
N SER A 32 -8.65 -15.15 21.47
CA SER A 32 -7.24 -15.36 21.78
C SER A 32 -6.53 -14.04 22.03
N VAL A 33 -5.51 -14.05 22.90
CA VAL A 33 -4.45 -13.02 22.85
C VAL A 33 -3.77 -13.14 21.49
N ASN A 34 -3.92 -12.12 20.65
CA ASN A 34 -3.53 -12.22 19.25
C ASN A 34 -2.10 -11.71 19.03
N LEU A 35 -1.15 -12.64 19.00
CA LEU A 35 0.26 -12.38 18.67
C LEU A 35 0.57 -12.57 17.17
N GLY A 36 -0.45 -12.89 16.35
CA GLY A 36 -0.29 -13.16 14.92
C GLY A 36 -0.52 -11.93 14.02
N GLN A 37 -1.15 -10.87 14.54
CA GLN A 37 -1.38 -9.65 13.79
C GLN A 37 -0.14 -8.76 13.80
N GLY A 38 0.35 -8.42 12.60
CA GLY A 38 1.53 -7.59 12.40
C GLY A 38 1.27 -6.08 12.51
N PHE A 39 0.44 -5.65 13.46
CA PHE A 39 0.23 -4.24 13.76
C PHE A 39 0.19 -3.99 15.27
N PRO A 40 0.56 -2.77 15.73
CA PRO A 40 0.56 -2.44 17.15
C PRO A 40 -0.84 -2.51 17.78
N ASP A 41 -0.91 -2.97 19.02
CA ASP A 41 -2.10 -2.90 19.88
C ASP A 41 -2.12 -1.63 20.77
N PHE A 42 -1.18 -0.73 20.54
CA PHE A 42 -1.07 0.59 21.17
C PHE A 42 -1.25 1.73 20.17
N MET A 43 -1.41 2.94 20.69
CA MET A 43 -1.68 4.13 19.87
C MET A 43 -0.48 4.54 19.02
N ALA A 44 -0.76 5.01 17.79
CA ALA A 44 0.24 5.67 16.96
C ALA A 44 0.79 6.94 17.64
N PRO A 45 1.99 7.43 17.26
CA PRO A 45 2.55 8.65 17.81
C PRO A 45 1.61 9.85 17.67
N GLU A 46 1.47 10.65 18.72
CA GLU A 46 0.47 11.74 18.82
C GLU A 46 0.55 12.73 17.66
N HIS A 47 1.77 13.12 17.25
CA HIS A 47 1.96 14.07 16.15
C HIS A 47 1.40 13.55 14.82
N VAL A 48 1.40 12.23 14.59
CA VAL A 48 0.82 11.63 13.37
C VAL A 48 -0.69 11.71 13.41
N VAL A 49 -1.29 11.39 14.56
CA VAL A 49 -2.74 11.49 14.78
C VAL A 49 -3.19 12.95 14.61
N GLN A 50 -2.43 13.89 15.15
CA GLN A 50 -2.74 15.32 15.04
C GLN A 50 -2.64 15.82 13.59
N CYS A 51 -1.59 15.43 12.85
CA CYS A 51 -1.45 15.78 11.43
C CYS A 51 -2.64 15.33 10.58
N LEU A 52 -3.19 14.14 10.86
CA LEU A 52 -4.40 13.66 10.16
C LEU A 52 -5.62 14.50 10.54
N LYS A 53 -5.81 14.81 11.84
CA LYS A 53 -6.91 15.68 12.30
C LYS A 53 -6.85 17.04 11.62
N ASP A 54 -5.66 17.65 11.57
CA ASP A 54 -5.48 18.97 10.96
C ASP A 54 -5.79 18.95 9.46
N ALA A 55 -5.41 17.88 8.75
CA ALA A 55 -5.76 17.71 7.34
C ALA A 55 -7.27 17.55 7.12
N VAL A 56 -7.94 16.78 7.99
CA VAL A 56 -9.40 16.57 7.91
C VAL A 56 -10.15 17.86 8.26
N CYS A 57 -9.73 18.59 9.28
CA CYS A 57 -10.34 19.84 9.75
C CYS A 57 -9.85 21.08 8.99
N SER A 58 -9.09 20.93 7.90
CA SER A 58 -8.53 22.06 7.17
C SER A 58 -9.60 22.87 6.45
N ASP A 59 -9.60 24.19 6.67
CA ASP A 59 -10.45 25.14 5.93
C ASP A 59 -9.88 25.54 4.56
N THR A 60 -8.73 24.97 4.15
CA THR A 60 -8.08 25.32 2.88
C THR A 60 -8.84 24.69 1.69
N PRO A 61 -9.42 25.49 0.78
CA PRO A 61 -10.15 24.97 -0.38
C PRO A 61 -9.19 24.21 -1.31
N GLY A 62 -9.19 22.87 -1.23
CA GLY A 62 -8.33 22.00 -2.02
C GLY A 62 -7.74 20.81 -1.26
N VAL A 63 -7.68 20.86 0.08
CA VAL A 63 -7.11 19.77 0.89
C VAL A 63 -7.92 18.47 0.76
N HIS A 64 -9.24 18.57 0.53
CA HIS A 64 -10.12 17.41 0.35
C HIS A 64 -10.36 17.03 -1.11
N GLN A 65 -9.69 17.69 -2.06
CA GLN A 65 -9.83 17.44 -3.49
C GLN A 65 -8.71 16.56 -4.02
N TYR A 66 -8.79 16.17 -5.29
CA TYR A 66 -7.71 15.42 -5.93
C TYR A 66 -6.38 16.17 -5.87
N THR A 67 -5.34 15.44 -5.50
CA THR A 67 -3.95 15.88 -5.62
C THR A 67 -3.31 15.35 -6.90
N ARG A 68 -2.01 15.60 -7.09
CA ARG A 68 -1.23 15.10 -8.23
C ARG A 68 -1.26 13.56 -8.27
N SER A 69 -1.43 13.01 -9.47
CA SER A 69 -1.63 11.56 -9.70
C SER A 69 -0.51 10.66 -9.17
N PHE A 70 0.76 11.06 -9.29
CA PHE A 70 1.90 10.27 -8.80
C PHE A 70 2.30 10.58 -7.36
N GLY A 71 1.52 11.41 -6.66
CA GLY A 71 1.73 11.71 -5.25
C GLY A 71 1.59 13.18 -4.92
N HIS A 72 1.10 13.44 -3.72
CA HIS A 72 0.95 14.79 -3.18
C HIS A 72 2.31 15.51 -3.17
N PRO A 73 2.45 16.72 -3.75
CA PRO A 73 3.74 17.41 -3.87
C PRO A 73 4.50 17.54 -2.54
N ARG A 74 3.83 17.93 -1.46
CA ARG A 74 4.44 18.01 -0.12
C ARG A 74 5.02 16.67 0.37
N LEU A 75 4.36 15.56 0.05
CA LEU A 75 4.78 14.23 0.50
C LEU A 75 5.99 13.74 -0.30
N VAL A 76 5.97 13.87 -1.62
CA VAL A 76 7.09 13.40 -2.46
C VAL A 76 8.38 14.20 -2.19
N ASN A 77 8.27 15.52 -1.94
CA ASN A 77 9.43 16.32 -1.54
C ASN A 77 9.99 15.90 -0.17
N ALA A 78 9.12 15.62 0.81
CA ALA A 78 9.56 15.16 2.13
C ALA A 78 10.23 13.78 2.06
N LEU A 79 9.73 12.88 1.20
CA LEU A 79 10.35 11.58 0.97
C LEU A 79 11.71 11.70 0.28
N ALA A 80 11.84 12.56 -0.74
CA ALA A 80 13.15 12.83 -1.35
C ALA A 80 14.16 13.26 -0.30
N GLN A 81 13.85 14.29 0.49
CA GLN A 81 14.72 14.78 1.56
C GLN A 81 15.07 13.71 2.60
N LEU A 82 14.13 12.82 2.94
CA LEU A 82 14.37 11.71 3.87
C LEU A 82 15.33 10.67 3.30
N TYR A 83 15.19 10.34 2.00
CA TYR A 83 15.91 9.24 1.37
C TYR A 83 17.26 9.66 0.75
N GLU A 84 17.46 10.93 0.41
CA GLU A 84 18.72 11.43 -0.16
C GLU A 84 19.96 11.06 0.67
N PRO A 85 20.00 11.23 2.01
CA PRO A 85 21.14 10.81 2.82
C PRO A 85 21.33 9.30 2.87
N ILE A 86 20.24 8.53 2.77
CA ILE A 86 20.26 7.05 2.80
C ILE A 86 20.89 6.50 1.52
N PHE A 87 20.56 7.10 0.37
CA PHE A 87 21.10 6.68 -0.93
C PHE A 87 22.39 7.42 -1.32
N GLY A 88 22.79 8.45 -0.57
CA GLY A 88 24.00 9.24 -0.85
C GLY A 88 23.92 10.02 -2.17
N ARG A 89 22.73 10.35 -2.65
CA ARG A 89 22.50 11.11 -3.89
C ARG A 89 21.24 11.96 -3.80
N GLN A 90 21.14 12.98 -4.65
CA GLN A 90 19.89 13.72 -4.84
C GLN A 90 18.82 12.83 -5.49
N ILE A 91 17.56 13.03 -5.11
CA ILE A 91 16.39 12.30 -5.62
C ILE A 91 15.40 13.30 -6.18
N ASP A 92 15.07 13.20 -7.46
CA ASP A 92 14.03 14.02 -8.07
C ASP A 92 12.64 13.55 -7.61
N PRO A 93 11.91 14.34 -6.79
CA PRO A 93 10.63 13.93 -6.22
C PRO A 93 9.52 13.80 -7.28
N MET A 94 9.70 14.37 -8.47
CA MET A 94 8.70 14.33 -9.54
C MET A 94 8.84 13.12 -10.45
N THR A 95 10.06 12.57 -10.59
CA THR A 95 10.34 11.46 -11.51
C THR A 95 10.80 10.18 -10.83
N GLU A 96 11.37 10.26 -9.62
CA GLU A 96 11.94 9.10 -8.92
C GLU A 96 11.12 8.66 -7.70
N ILE A 97 10.01 9.34 -7.41
CA ILE A 97 9.09 8.99 -6.32
C ILE A 97 7.67 8.84 -6.85
N LEU A 98 7.06 7.69 -6.53
CA LEU A 98 5.66 7.38 -6.78
C LEU A 98 4.98 7.01 -5.46
N ILE A 99 3.87 7.67 -5.14
CA ILE A 99 3.01 7.29 -4.00
C ILE A 99 2.02 6.21 -4.45
N SER A 100 1.94 5.12 -3.69
CA SER A 100 1.01 4.01 -3.91
C SER A 100 0.10 3.77 -2.70
N ILE A 101 -0.86 2.85 -2.85
CA ILE A 101 -1.74 2.42 -1.76
C ILE A 101 -0.97 1.42 -0.88
N GLY A 102 -0.16 1.97 0.03
CA GLY A 102 0.72 1.21 0.91
C GLY A 102 1.77 0.38 0.16
N GLY A 103 2.50 -0.45 0.91
CA GLY A 103 3.54 -1.33 0.36
C GLY A 103 2.99 -2.40 -0.59
N TYR A 104 1.78 -2.91 -0.32
CA TYR A 104 1.09 -3.85 -1.22
C TYR A 104 0.84 -3.24 -2.60
N GLY A 105 0.40 -1.99 -2.66
CA GLY A 105 0.23 -1.27 -3.92
C GLY A 105 1.56 -1.08 -4.66
N SER A 106 2.65 -0.78 -3.94
CA SER A 106 3.97 -0.64 -4.56
C SER A 106 4.42 -1.93 -5.22
N LEU A 107 4.32 -3.06 -4.51
CA LEU A 107 4.69 -4.38 -5.02
C LEU A 107 3.86 -4.76 -6.25
N PHE A 108 2.54 -4.55 -6.18
CA PHE A 108 1.65 -4.80 -7.32
C PHE A 108 2.05 -3.97 -8.54
N SER A 109 2.27 -2.67 -8.38
CA SER A 109 2.64 -1.76 -9.47
C SER A 109 3.98 -2.14 -10.11
N ILE A 110 4.98 -2.48 -9.32
CA ILE A 110 6.31 -2.88 -9.83
C ILE A 110 6.22 -4.19 -10.59
N ILE A 111 5.55 -5.21 -10.04
CA ILE A 111 5.41 -6.51 -10.70
C ILE A 111 4.62 -6.37 -12.01
N GLN A 112 3.50 -5.64 -12.00
CA GLN A 112 2.72 -5.40 -13.22
C GLN A 112 3.47 -4.55 -14.25
N GLY A 113 4.33 -3.64 -13.81
CA GLY A 113 5.07 -2.73 -14.69
C GLY A 113 6.32 -3.36 -15.31
N LEU A 114 6.91 -4.38 -14.69
CA LEU A 114 8.20 -4.95 -15.09
C LEU A 114 8.14 -6.40 -15.58
N VAL A 115 7.17 -7.20 -15.13
CA VAL A 115 7.15 -8.66 -15.38
C VAL A 115 6.19 -9.02 -16.50
N ASN A 116 6.71 -9.63 -17.57
CA ASN A 116 5.97 -10.13 -18.73
C ASN A 116 5.83 -11.67 -18.71
N PRO A 117 4.92 -12.25 -19.52
CA PRO A 117 4.85 -13.70 -19.68
C PRO A 117 6.17 -14.29 -20.18
N GLY A 118 6.73 -15.21 -19.39
CA GLY A 118 8.01 -15.87 -19.69
C GLY A 118 9.20 -15.32 -18.89
N ASP A 119 9.05 -14.18 -18.22
CA ASP A 119 10.09 -13.65 -17.33
C ASP A 119 10.20 -14.49 -16.05
N GLU A 120 11.43 -14.69 -15.57
CA GLU A 120 11.70 -15.39 -14.31
C GLU A 120 11.89 -14.39 -13.17
N VAL A 121 11.28 -14.66 -12.01
CA VAL A 121 11.37 -13.82 -10.81
C VAL A 121 11.89 -14.66 -9.65
N ILE A 122 13.03 -14.25 -9.08
CA ILE A 122 13.57 -14.86 -7.85
C ILE A 122 12.80 -14.30 -6.64
N ILE A 123 12.34 -15.19 -5.77
CA ILE A 123 11.71 -14.85 -4.50
C ILE A 123 12.61 -15.41 -3.39
N VAL A 124 13.01 -14.55 -2.45
CA VAL A 124 13.88 -14.88 -1.30
C VAL A 124 13.13 -14.86 0.01
#